data_AF-A0A3B9G1S9-F1
#
_entry.id   AF-A0A3B9G1S9-F1
#
_cell.length_a   1.000
_cell.length_b   1.000
_cell.length_c   1.000
_cell.angle_alpha   90.00
_cell.angle_beta   90.00
_cell.angle_gamma   90.00
#
_symmetry.space_group_name_H-M   'P 1'
#
loop_
_entity.id
_entity.type
_entity.pdbx_description
1 polymer ?
#
loop_
_entity_poly.entity_id
_entity_poly.type
_entity_poly.pdbx_seq_one_letter_code
_entity_poly.pdbx_strand_id
1 'polypeptide(L)' 'MELYKRYVDVILMQKRTGDITPMYLIWENGQKYKIDKILSRERRASPVGGCGMRYVCLIQGNRRNLYQEKD' A
#
# COMPACT_ATOMS: atom_id res chain seq x y z
N MET A 1 -6.70 -13.13 -14.91
CA MET A 1 -6.05 -13.07 -13.59
C MET A 1 -7.07 -12.46 -12.65
N GLU A 2 -7.57 -13.22 -11.68
CA GLU A 2 -8.54 -12.69 -10.72
C GLU A 2 -7.86 -11.71 -9.76
N LEU A 3 -8.53 -10.60 -9.49
CA LEU A 3 -8.09 -9.66 -8.47
C LEU A 3 -8.47 -10.23 -7.10
N TYR A 4 -7.53 -10.20 -6.16
CA TYR A 4 -7.79 -10.54 -4.76
C TYR A 4 -7.27 -9.44 -3.86
N LYS A 5 -7.90 -9.28 -2.68
CA LYS A 5 -7.35 -8.46 -1.60
C LYS A 5 -6.61 -9.32 -0.60
N ARG A 6 -5.57 -8.75 0.00
CA ARG A 6 -4.84 -9.35 1.11
C ARG A 6 -4.42 -8.26 2.08
N TYR A 7 -4.67 -8.49 3.35
CA TYR A 7 -4.18 -7.61 4.42
C TYR A 7 -2.71 -7.94 4.66
N VAL A 8 -1.89 -6.90 4.76
CA VAL A 8 -0.44 -6.99 4.95
C VAL A 8 -0.01 -5.93 5.93
N ASP A 9 1.06 -6.20 6.67
CA ASP A 9 1.69 -5.20 7.51
C ASP A 9 2.49 -4.23 6.65
N VAL A 10 2.45 -2.94 7.00
CA VAL A 10 3.15 -1.88 6.27
C VAL A 10 3.90 -0.99 7.25
N ILE A 11 5.20 -0.82 7.02
CA ILE A 11 5.98 0.20 7.71
C ILE A 11 5.78 1.52 6.97
N LEU A 12 5.26 2.52 7.67
CA LEU A 12 5.02 3.86 7.15
C LEU A 12 5.93 4.90 7.83
N MET A 13 6.26 5.94 7.08
CA MET A 13 6.85 7.16 7.61
C MET A 13 5.76 8.21 7.71
N GLN A 14 5.49 8.67 8.93
CA GLN A 14 4.67 9.85 9.16
C GLN A 14 5.59 11.07 9.29
N LYS A 15 5.44 12.03 8.38
CA LYS A 15 6.12 13.32 8.47
C LYS A 15 5.44 14.19 9.52
N ARG A 16 6.18 15.13 10.09
CA ARG A 16 5.63 16.15 11.01
C ARG A 16 4.52 17.00 10.37
N THR A 17 4.50 17.11 9.04
CA THR A 17 3.42 17.77 8.28
C THR A 17 2.11 16.97 8.25
N GLY A 18 2.08 15.75 8.79
CA GLY A 18 0.94 14.84 8.75
C GLY A 18 0.91 13.92 7.53
N ASP A 19 1.84 14.08 6.59
CA ASP A 19 1.94 13.18 5.43
C ASP A 19 2.40 11.79 5.82
N ILE A 20 1.70 10.79 5.30
CA ILE A 20 1.99 9.37 5.52
C ILE A 20 2.46 8.75 4.21
N THR A 21 3.68 8.21 4.24
CA THR A 21 4.34 7.56 3.12
C THR A 21 4.65 6.10 3.48
N PRO A 22 4.05 5.09 2.83
CA PRO A 22 4.45 3.71 3.02
C PRO A 22 5.88 3.48 2.49
N MET A 23 6.69 2.76 3.28
CA MET A 23 8.12 2.55 3.02
C MET A 23 8.45 1.08 2.77
N TYR A 24 7.82 0.16 3.51
CA TYR A 24 8.01 -1.27 3.36
C TYR A 24 6.68 -2.00 3.52
N LEU A 25 6.52 -3.08 2.75
CA LEU A 25 5.49 -4.09 2.94
C LEU A 25 6.12 -5.31 3.62
N ILE A 26 5.44 -5.86 4.63
CA ILE A 26 5.83 -7.09 5.29
C ILE A 26 4.79 -8.15 4.91
N TRP A 27 5.27 -9.22 4.28
CA TRP A 27 4.42 -10.34 3.89
C TRP A 27 4.21 -11.30 5.06
N GLU A 28 3.24 -12.23 4.94
CA GLU A 28 2.85 -13.13 6.03
C GLU A 28 4.00 -14.00 6.55
N ASN A 29 5.00 -14.29 5.72
CA ASN A 29 6.21 -15.02 6.11
C ASN A 29 7.27 -14.13 6.81
N GLY A 30 6.94 -12.88 7.13
CA GLY A 30 7.83 -11.89 7.73
C GLY A 30 8.79 -11.23 6.74
N GLN A 31 8.76 -11.61 5.45
CA GLN A 31 9.65 -11.03 4.45
C GLN A 31 9.30 -9.56 4.19
N LYS A 32 10.32 -8.71 4.24
CA LYS A 32 10.20 -7.27 4.03
C LYS A 32 10.54 -6.89 2.60
N TYR A 33 9.62 -6.19 1.95
CA TYR A 33 9.78 -5.65 0.61
C TYR A 33 9.81 -4.14 0.67
N LYS A 34 10.89 -3.53 0.16
CA LYS A 34 11.00 -2.08 0.05
C LYS A 34 10.04 -1.57 -1.02
N ILE A 35 9.36 -0.46 -0.73
CA ILE A 35 8.62 0.29 -1.73
C ILE A 35 9.60 1.21 -2.44
N ASP A 36 9.85 0.93 -3.72
CA ASP A 36 10.82 1.67 -4.53
C ASP A 36 10.34 3.09 -4.80
N LYS A 37 9.05 3.22 -5.13
CA LYS A 37 8.43 4.51 -5.48
C LYS A 37 6.93 4.49 -5.23
N ILE A 38 6.39 5.64 -4.83
CA ILE A 38 4.95 5.91 -4.88
C ILE A 38 4.66 6.68 -6.17
N LEU A 39 3.82 6.11 -7.02
CA LEU A 39 3.41 6.67 -8.30
C LEU A 39 2.21 7.62 -8.14
N SER A 40 1.27 7.30 -7.25
CA SER A 40 0.16 8.19 -6.91
C SER A 40 -0.45 7.84 -5.55
N ARG A 41 -1.15 8.81 -4.97
CA ARG A 41 -1.88 8.72 -3.69
C ARG A 41 -3.24 9.40 -3.86
N GLU A 42 -4.33 8.66 -3.69
CA GLU A 42 -5.69 9.19 -3.85
C GLU A 42 -6.72 8.39 -3.04
N ARG A 43 -7.84 9.00 -2.65
CA ARG A 43 -8.97 8.24 -2.09
C ARG A 43 -9.71 7.51 -3.20
N ARG A 44 -9.88 6.20 -3.08
CA ARG A 44 -10.58 5.37 -4.07
C ARG A 44 -11.18 4.11 -3.44
N ALA A 45 -12.31 3.67 -3.98
CA ALA A 45 -12.82 2.32 -3.73
C ALA A 45 -11.92 1.27 -4.40
N SER A 46 -11.73 0.14 -3.72
CA SER A 46 -11.01 -1.02 -4.25
C SER A 46 -11.93 -1.87 -5.14
N PRO A 47 -11.46 -2.40 -6.28
CA PRO A 47 -12.26 -3.28 -7.14
C PRO A 47 -12.71 -4.59 -6.47
N VAL A 48 -12.06 -4.97 -5.36
CA VAL A 48 -12.31 -6.21 -4.61
C VAL A 48 -12.94 -5.94 -3.24
N GLY A 49 -13.63 -4.80 -3.13
CA GLY A 49 -14.26 -4.32 -1.91
C GLY A 49 -13.29 -3.57 -0.99
N GLY A 50 -13.85 -2.66 -0.18
CA GLY A 50 -13.09 -1.72 0.64
C GLY A 50 -12.97 -0.34 -0.01
N CYS A 51 -12.77 0.69 0.82
CA CYS A 51 -12.54 2.07 0.38
C CYS A 51 -11.54 2.73 1.33
N GLY A 52 -10.62 3.51 0.78
CA GLY A 52 -9.59 4.12 1.60
C GLY A 52 -8.61 4.99 0.82
N MET A 53 -7.47 5.26 1.44
CA MET A 53 -6.35 5.89 0.75
C MET A 53 -5.61 4.83 -0.06
N ARG A 54 -5.63 4.97 -1.39
CA ARG A 54 -4.91 4.11 -2.32
C ARG A 54 -3.53 4.69 -2.60
N TYR A 55 -2.51 3.86 -2.44
CA TYR A 55 -1.15 4.12 -2.88
C TYR A 55 -0.84 3.20 -4.06
N VAL A 56 -0.52 3.78 -5.22
CA VAL A 56 0.02 3.03 -6.35
C VAL A 56 1.52 3.00 -6.17
N CYS A 57 2.06 1.83 -5.85
CA CYS A 57 3.46 1.62 -5.50
C CYS A 57 4.20 0.84 -6.58
N LEU A 58 5.50 1.07 -6.66
CA LEU A 58 6.45 0.21 -7.33
C LEU A 58 7.19 -0.59 -6.25
N ILE A 59 7.17 -1.91 -6.37
CA ILE A 59 7.85 -2.83 -5.46
C ILE A 59 8.59 -3.86 -6.33
N GLN A 60 9.91 -3.89 -6.25
CA GLN A 60 10.75 -4.72 -7.12
C GLN A 60 10.42 -4.51 -8.61
N GLY A 61 10.25 -3.26 -9.03
CA GLY A 61 9.89 -2.91 -10.41
C GLY A 61 8.45 -3.23 -10.82
N ASN A 62 7.62 -3.78 -9.92
CA ASN A 62 6.25 -4.18 -10.21
C ASN A 62 5.24 -3.21 -9.62
N ARG A 63 4.20 -2.84 -10.40
CA ARG A 63 3.11 -1.98 -9.91
C ARG A 63 2.18 -2.76 -8.98
N ARG A 64 1.91 -2.23 -7.80
CA ARG A 64 0.99 -2.79 -6.79
C ARG A 64 0.14 -1.69 -6.18
N ASN A 65 -1.10 -2.01 -5.81
CA ASN A 65 -1.97 -1.09 -5.09
C ASN A 65 -1.98 -1.48 -3.62
N LEU A 66 -1.66 -0.53 -2.73
CA LEU A 66 -1.89 -0.67 -1.29
C LEU A 66 -3.07 0.22 -0.91
N TYR A 67 -3.97 -0.30 -0.09
CA TYR A 67 -5.11 0.45 0.42
C TYR A 67 -5.00 0.55 1.93
N GLN A 68 -4.97 1.79 2.44
CA GLN A 68 -5.21 2.06 3.84
C GLN A 68 -6.70 2.31 4.02
N GLU A 69 -7.41 1.22 4.30
CA GLU A 69 -8.83 1.21 4.65
C GLU A 69 -8.97 1.66 6.11
N LYS A 70 -10.09 2.32 6.44
CA LYS A 70 -10.50 2.52 7.83
C LYS A 70 -11.53 1.45 8.13
N ASP A 71 -11.45 0.86 9.32
CA ASP A 71 -12.54 0.05 9.87
C ASP A 71 -13.83 0.88 10.00
#